data_AF-A0A520D5T3-F1
#
_entry.id   AF-A0A520D5T3-F1
#
_cell.length_a   1.000
_cell.length_b   1.000
_cell.length_c   1.000
_cell.angle_alpha   90.00
_cell.angle_beta   90.00
_cell.angle_gamma   90.00
#
_symmetry.space_group_name_H-M   'P 1'
#
loop_
_entity.id
_entity.type
_entity.pdbx_description
1 polymer ?
#
loop_
_entity_poly.entity_id
_entity_poly.type
_entity_poly.pdbx_seq_one_letter_code
_entity_poly.pdbx_strand_id
1 'polypeptide(L)'
;MLFNKSSILILSFVISSLFWVRFSYAQTKSIKQIDSLYEVARRTINVEQSNKLSHQMLIDSKTINYTTGEINAGILLATNLHNEGKYSLALERLHKIEPLALSTENNAKIANILALKANCYGRLKFFDKSNQLLNQAINYAKKIKENDRRYSNLGRIYRLLGSNITDDNSKPINKDSIFYYHKKSYEVQEKIEAKT
;
A
#
# COMPACT_ATOMS: atom_id res chain seq x y z
N MET A 1 12.28 -20.33 63.60
CA MET A 1 11.41 -20.38 62.39
C MET A 1 12.20 -21.05 61.28
N LEU A 2 12.14 -22.38 61.22
CA LEU A 2 12.99 -23.21 60.35
C LEU A 2 12.25 -23.47 59.04
N PHE A 3 12.64 -22.79 57.97
CA PHE A 3 12.30 -23.25 56.63
C PHE A 3 13.06 -24.57 56.38
N ASN A 4 12.30 -25.66 56.25
CA ASN A 4 12.85 -26.99 56.01
C ASN A 4 13.59 -26.99 54.66
N LYS A 5 14.78 -27.58 54.58
CA LYS A 5 15.64 -27.57 53.36
C LYS A 5 14.90 -28.10 52.13
N SER A 6 13.94 -29.00 52.32
CA SER A 6 13.06 -29.52 51.26
C SER A 6 12.13 -28.46 50.65
N SER A 7 11.72 -27.45 51.43
CA SER A 7 10.85 -26.36 50.96
C SER A 7 11.58 -25.36 50.06
N ILE A 8 12.90 -25.20 50.23
CA ILE A 8 13.74 -24.31 49.41
C ILE A 8 14.00 -24.91 48.02
N LEU A 9 14.20 -26.24 47.94
CA LEU A 9 14.38 -26.95 46.67
C LEU A 9 13.12 -26.92 45.81
N ILE A 10 11.93 -27.11 46.40
CA ILE A 10 10.65 -27.05 45.68
C ILE A 10 10.39 -25.63 45.15
N LEU A 11 10.72 -24.59 45.92
CA LEU A 11 10.56 -23.20 45.49
C LEU A 11 11.44 -22.86 44.28
N SER A 12 12.67 -23.40 44.21
CA SER A 12 13.58 -23.19 43.07
C SER A 12 13.12 -23.87 41.77
N PHE A 13 12.41 -25.00 41.87
CA PHE A 13 11.86 -25.73 40.71
C PHE A 13 10.60 -25.08 40.14
N VAL A 14 9.79 -24.43 40.99
CA VAL A 14 8.60 -23.69 40.56
C VAL A 14 8.97 -22.36 39.89
N ILE A 15 10.01 -21.67 40.38
CA ILE A 15 10.47 -20.41 39.76
C ILE A 15 11.10 -20.67 38.38
N SER A 16 11.87 -21.75 38.21
CA SER A 16 12.49 -22.08 36.92
C SER A 16 11.48 -22.52 35.86
N SER A 17 10.41 -23.25 36.23
CA SER A 17 9.34 -23.62 35.29
C SER A 17 8.49 -22.41 34.83
N LEU A 18 8.36 -21.36 35.65
CA LEU A 18 7.68 -20.11 35.26
C LEU A 18 8.49 -19.25 34.28
N PHE A 19 9.81 -19.42 34.18
CA PHE A 19 10.64 -18.74 33.18
C PHE A 19 10.57 -19.40 31.79
N TRP A 20 10.30 -20.70 31.71
CA TRP A 20 10.24 -21.41 30.42
C TRP A 20 8.89 -21.25 29.71
N VAL A 21 7.78 -21.09 30.43
CA VAL A 21 6.45 -20.91 29.84
C VAL A 21 6.27 -19.53 29.18
N ARG A 22 7.10 -18.54 29.52
CA ARG A 22 7.03 -17.19 28.91
C ARG A 22 7.66 -17.08 27.52
N PHE A 23 8.40 -18.10 27.05
CA PHE A 23 9.00 -18.09 25.71
C PHE A 23 8.13 -18.70 24.60
N SER A 24 7.02 -19.37 24.94
CA SER A 24 6.23 -20.13 23.96
C SER A 24 5.03 -19.40 23.33
N TYR A 25 4.82 -18.10 23.62
CA TYR A 25 3.68 -17.34 23.07
C TYR A 25 4.05 -16.07 22.28
N ALA A 26 5.33 -15.76 22.11
CA ALA A 26 5.73 -14.78 21.11
C ALA A 26 5.80 -15.49 19.75
N GLN A 27 4.66 -15.68 19.08
CA GLN A 27 4.67 -16.06 17.68
C GLN A 27 5.42 -14.93 16.94
N THR A 28 6.67 -15.18 16.57
CA THR A 28 7.49 -14.19 15.88
C THR A 28 6.78 -13.81 14.59
N LYS A 29 6.32 -12.56 14.50
CA LYS A 29 5.64 -12.04 13.32
C LYS A 29 6.56 -12.21 12.14
N SER A 30 6.18 -13.06 11.20
CA SER A 30 6.99 -13.37 10.04
C SER A 30 6.58 -12.52 8.85
N ILE A 31 7.54 -12.25 7.95
CA ILE A 31 7.28 -11.61 6.64
C ILE A 31 6.13 -12.32 5.91
N LYS A 32 6.11 -13.66 5.92
CA LYS A 32 5.05 -14.47 5.28
C LYS A 32 3.65 -14.18 5.84
N GLN A 33 3.51 -13.99 7.16
CA GLN A 33 2.22 -13.65 7.76
C GLN A 33 1.75 -12.26 7.35
N ILE A 34 2.67 -11.28 7.30
CA ILE A 34 2.36 -9.92 6.86
C ILE A 34 1.98 -9.91 5.37
N ASP A 35 2.67 -10.67 4.54
CA ASP A 35 2.35 -10.80 3.11
C ASP A 35 1.00 -11.51 2.90
N SER A 36 0.68 -12.51 3.72
CA SER A 36 -0.65 -13.15 3.69
C SER A 36 -1.74 -12.16 4.12
N LEU A 37 -1.50 -11.35 5.16
CA LEU A 37 -2.43 -10.30 5.57
C LEU A 37 -2.65 -9.26 4.48
N TYR A 38 -1.59 -8.88 3.75
CA TYR A 38 -1.67 -7.99 2.60
C TYR A 38 -2.61 -8.53 1.52
N GLU A 39 -2.48 -9.82 1.18
CA GLU A 39 -3.32 -10.46 0.17
C GLU A 39 -4.80 -10.49 0.56
N VAL A 40 -5.11 -10.69 1.85
CA VAL A 40 -6.48 -10.60 2.37
C VAL A 40 -6.97 -9.15 2.35
N ALA A 41 -6.19 -8.22 2.89
CA ALA A 41 -6.58 -6.82 3.03
C ALA A 41 -6.87 -6.16 1.67
N ARG A 42 -6.05 -6.44 0.64
CA ARG A 42 -6.22 -5.86 -0.71
C ARG A 42 -7.45 -6.38 -1.47
N ARG A 43 -8.00 -7.53 -1.07
CA ARG A 43 -9.20 -8.15 -1.67
C ARG A 43 -10.46 -7.87 -0.85
N THR A 44 -10.30 -7.31 0.35
CA THR A 44 -11.42 -7.02 1.25
C THR A 44 -12.17 -5.78 0.77
N ILE A 45 -13.44 -5.96 0.38
CA ILE A 45 -14.30 -4.86 -0.10
C ILE A 45 -14.75 -3.96 1.07
N ASN A 46 -14.99 -4.53 2.25
CA ASN A 46 -15.36 -3.76 3.44
C ASN A 46 -14.18 -2.88 3.89
N VAL A 47 -14.33 -1.57 3.73
CA VAL A 47 -13.28 -0.58 4.01
C VAL A 47 -12.83 -0.60 5.47
N GLU A 48 -13.76 -0.76 6.41
CA GLU A 48 -13.43 -0.82 7.84
C GLU A 48 -12.54 -2.03 8.16
N GLN A 49 -12.91 -3.20 7.62
CA GLN A 49 -12.12 -4.42 7.79
C GLN A 49 -10.76 -4.32 7.09
N SER A 50 -10.71 -3.76 5.88
CA SER A 50 -9.46 -3.50 5.17
C SER A 50 -8.55 -2.56 5.96
N ASN A 51 -9.11 -1.52 6.60
CA ASN A 51 -8.38 -0.61 7.48
C ASN A 51 -7.83 -1.34 8.71
N LYS A 52 -8.64 -2.17 9.39
CA LYS A 52 -8.20 -2.98 10.54
C LYS A 52 -6.98 -3.85 10.17
N LEU A 53 -7.07 -4.58 9.07
CA LEU A 53 -5.97 -5.42 8.58
C LEU A 53 -4.73 -4.58 8.19
N SER A 54 -4.93 -3.46 7.51
CA SER A 54 -3.82 -2.59 7.09
C SER A 54 -3.11 -1.92 8.27
N HIS A 55 -3.85 -1.55 9.33
CA HIS A 55 -3.25 -1.06 10.58
C HIS A 55 -2.44 -2.14 11.29
N GLN A 56 -2.98 -3.37 11.36
CA GLN A 56 -2.25 -4.51 11.92
C GLN A 56 -0.93 -4.75 11.16
N MET A 57 -0.99 -4.81 9.83
CA MET A 57 0.19 -4.97 8.99
C MET A 57 1.23 -3.87 9.23
N LEU A 58 0.80 -2.61 9.38
CA LEU A 58 1.72 -1.50 9.64
C LEU A 58 2.48 -1.69 10.96
N ILE A 59 1.76 -2.05 12.03
CA ILE A 59 2.34 -2.29 13.36
C ILE A 59 3.33 -3.47 13.29
N ASP A 60 2.91 -4.55 12.64
CA ASP A 60 3.69 -5.77 12.50
C ASP A 60 4.97 -5.54 11.71
N SER A 61 4.85 -4.82 10.59
CA SER A 61 5.97 -4.48 9.72
C SER A 61 7.00 -3.62 10.45
N LYS A 62 6.55 -2.60 11.21
CA LYS A 62 7.44 -1.75 12.01
C LYS A 62 8.16 -2.52 13.11
N THR A 63 7.49 -3.49 13.74
CA THR A 63 8.06 -4.29 14.82
C THR A 63 9.27 -5.12 14.33
N ILE A 64 9.27 -5.53 13.07
CA ILE A 64 10.32 -6.37 12.47
C ILE A 64 11.16 -5.64 11.42
N ASN A 65 11.02 -4.30 11.29
CA ASN A 65 11.67 -3.48 10.27
C ASN A 65 11.43 -3.95 8.81
N TYR A 66 10.23 -4.46 8.51
CA TYR A 66 9.87 -4.92 7.17
C TYR A 66 9.32 -3.77 6.31
N THR A 67 10.22 -3.01 5.69
CA THR A 67 9.90 -1.82 4.88
C THR A 67 8.85 -2.07 3.80
N THR A 68 8.89 -3.21 3.10
CA THR A 68 7.89 -3.53 2.07
C THR A 68 6.49 -3.69 2.65
N GLY A 69 6.37 -4.30 3.83
CA GLY A 69 5.11 -4.40 4.55
C GLY A 69 4.55 -3.04 4.98
N GLU A 70 5.42 -2.13 5.44
CA GLU A 70 5.03 -0.76 5.79
C GLU A 70 4.50 0.02 4.58
N ILE A 71 5.17 -0.07 3.44
CA ILE A 71 4.74 0.56 2.19
C ILE A 71 3.40 -0.02 1.74
N ASN A 72 3.24 -1.35 1.78
CA ASN A 72 2.00 -2.03 1.40
C ASN A 72 0.82 -1.56 2.26
N ALA A 73 0.98 -1.59 3.57
CA ALA A 73 -0.03 -1.11 4.52
C ALA A 73 -0.34 0.38 4.30
N GLY A 74 0.68 1.21 4.06
CA GLY A 74 0.54 2.63 3.76
C GLY A 74 -0.30 2.91 2.52
N ILE A 75 -0.04 2.19 1.43
CA ILE A 75 -0.80 2.30 0.18
C ILE A 75 -2.25 1.87 0.37
N LEU A 76 -2.52 0.77 1.09
CA LEU A 76 -3.89 0.31 1.34
C LEU A 76 -4.69 1.32 2.16
N LEU A 77 -4.11 1.83 3.26
CA LEU A 77 -4.74 2.87 4.07
C LEU A 77 -5.03 4.13 3.25
N ALA A 78 -4.08 4.59 2.43
CA ALA A 78 -4.29 5.75 1.56
C ALA A 78 -5.37 5.50 0.49
N THR A 79 -5.44 4.28 -0.06
CA THR A 79 -6.46 3.89 -1.03
C THR A 79 -7.85 3.89 -0.39
N ASN A 80 -7.96 3.36 0.83
CA ASN A 80 -9.21 3.36 1.59
C ASN A 80 -9.68 4.79 1.90
N LEU A 81 -8.77 5.65 2.39
CA LEU A 81 -9.06 7.07 2.59
C LEU A 81 -9.52 7.76 1.30
N HIS A 82 -8.88 7.47 0.17
CA HIS A 82 -9.30 7.98 -1.13
C HIS A 82 -10.73 7.53 -1.49
N ASN A 83 -11.04 6.24 -1.31
CA ASN A 83 -12.36 5.69 -1.61
C ASN A 83 -13.46 6.29 -0.73
N GLU A 84 -13.13 6.66 0.51
CA GLU A 84 -14.03 7.38 1.42
C GLU A 84 -14.14 8.89 1.12
N GLY A 85 -13.47 9.40 0.07
CA GLY A 85 -13.46 10.83 -0.26
C GLY A 85 -12.53 11.69 0.59
N LYS A 86 -11.75 11.08 1.50
CA LYS A 86 -10.81 11.76 2.41
C LYS A 86 -9.47 12.03 1.73
N TYR A 87 -9.49 12.76 0.62
CA TYR A 87 -8.33 12.93 -0.27
C TYR A 87 -7.12 13.60 0.40
N SER A 88 -7.34 14.61 1.25
CA SER A 88 -6.24 15.28 1.98
C SER A 88 -5.55 14.35 2.97
N LEU A 89 -6.29 13.50 3.67
CA LEU A 89 -5.73 12.51 4.59
C LEU A 89 -4.99 11.41 3.82
N ALA A 90 -5.52 10.99 2.67
CA ALA A 90 -4.82 10.06 1.78
C ALA A 90 -3.46 10.64 1.32
N LEU A 91 -3.43 11.93 0.94
CA LEU A 91 -2.18 12.62 0.58
C LEU A 91 -1.19 12.69 1.73
N GLU A 92 -1.63 13.06 2.94
CA GLU A 92 -0.78 13.06 4.14
C GLU A 92 -0.12 11.69 4.36
N ARG A 93 -0.92 10.63 4.23
CA ARG A 93 -0.43 9.25 4.37
C ARG A 93 0.60 8.91 3.29
N LEU A 94 0.34 9.28 2.04
CA LEU A 94 1.24 9.02 0.92
C LEU A 94 2.56 9.77 1.06
N HIS A 95 2.54 11.02 1.53
CA HIS A 95 3.75 11.79 1.80
C HIS A 95 4.64 11.14 2.86
N LYS A 96 4.04 10.51 3.88
CA LYS A 96 4.78 9.79 4.93
C LYS A 96 5.48 8.53 4.42
N ILE A 97 4.89 7.81 3.47
CA ILE A 97 5.44 6.53 2.98
C ILE A 97 6.27 6.63 1.70
N GLU A 98 6.18 7.75 0.97
CA GLU A 98 6.91 7.96 -0.28
C GLU A 98 8.44 7.87 -0.11
N PRO A 99 9.08 8.44 0.93
CA PRO A 99 10.53 8.27 1.13
C PRO A 99 10.94 6.81 1.29
N LEU A 100 10.15 6.01 2.03
CA LEU A 100 10.37 4.58 2.19
C LEU A 100 10.25 3.84 0.85
N ALA A 101 9.27 4.20 0.02
CA ALA A 101 9.12 3.58 -1.29
C ALA A 101 10.29 3.92 -2.22
N LEU A 102 10.76 5.17 -2.21
CA LEU A 102 11.92 5.60 -3.00
C LEU A 102 13.20 4.84 -2.60
N SER A 103 13.38 4.50 -1.32
CA SER A 103 14.56 3.76 -0.86
C SER A 103 14.58 2.27 -1.27
N THR A 104 13.48 1.73 -1.82
CA THR A 104 13.40 0.32 -2.25
C THR A 104 13.71 0.09 -3.73
N GLU A 105 13.84 1.16 -4.51
CA GLU A 105 13.91 1.13 -5.99
C GLU A 105 12.76 0.33 -6.66
N ASN A 106 11.68 0.08 -5.93
CA ASN A 106 10.54 -0.67 -6.43
C ASN A 106 9.68 0.23 -7.33
N ASN A 107 10.06 0.30 -8.60
CA ASN A 107 9.41 1.12 -9.63
C ASN A 107 7.88 0.99 -9.63
N ALA A 108 7.35 -0.20 -9.34
CA ALA A 108 5.91 -0.43 -9.30
C ALA A 108 5.23 0.19 -8.07
N LYS A 109 5.88 0.18 -6.90
CA LYS A 109 5.34 0.86 -5.71
C LYS A 109 5.44 2.38 -5.85
N ILE A 110 6.54 2.87 -6.41
CA ILE A 110 6.74 4.30 -6.68
C ILE A 110 5.68 4.81 -7.67
N ALA A 111 5.51 4.14 -8.81
CA ALA A 111 4.47 4.49 -9.79
C ALA A 111 3.07 4.47 -9.16
N ASN A 112 2.78 3.48 -8.29
CA ASN A 112 1.49 3.38 -7.62
C ASN A 112 1.23 4.59 -6.69
N ILE A 113 2.20 4.95 -5.85
CA ILE A 113 2.10 6.09 -4.93
C ILE A 113 1.92 7.39 -5.70
N LEU A 114 2.72 7.64 -6.73
CA LEU A 114 2.63 8.86 -7.53
C LEU A 114 1.25 8.98 -8.20
N ALA A 115 0.74 7.90 -8.79
CA ALA A 115 -0.58 7.90 -9.41
C ALA A 115 -1.72 8.02 -8.39
N LEU A 116 -1.59 7.47 -7.19
CA LEU A 116 -2.60 7.66 -6.14
C LEU A 116 -2.59 9.10 -5.57
N LYS A 117 -1.41 9.71 -5.39
CA LYS A 117 -1.28 11.14 -5.08
C LYS A 117 -1.93 11.99 -6.16
N ALA A 118 -1.62 11.69 -7.42
CA ALA A 118 -2.21 12.39 -8.55
C ALA A 118 -3.74 12.29 -8.56
N ASN A 119 -4.29 11.09 -8.34
CA ASN A 119 -5.73 10.90 -8.25
C ASN A 119 -6.34 11.75 -7.13
N CYS A 120 -5.73 11.78 -5.94
CA CYS A 120 -6.19 12.66 -4.85
C CYS A 120 -6.14 14.14 -5.24
N TYR A 121 -5.07 14.61 -5.89
CA TYR A 121 -5.00 15.98 -6.39
C TYR A 121 -6.05 16.30 -7.45
N GLY A 122 -6.33 15.38 -8.38
CA GLY A 122 -7.37 15.55 -9.40
C GLY A 122 -8.76 15.66 -8.78
N ARG A 123 -9.05 14.84 -7.75
CA ARG A 123 -10.30 14.95 -6.98
C ARG A 123 -10.44 16.26 -6.21
N LEU A 124 -9.31 16.83 -5.77
CA LEU A 124 -9.21 18.15 -5.16
C LEU A 124 -9.08 19.29 -6.19
N LYS A 125 -9.26 19.01 -7.49
CA LYS A 125 -9.20 19.98 -8.60
C LYS A 125 -7.84 20.63 -8.84
N PHE A 126 -6.75 20.07 -8.29
CA PHE A 126 -5.37 20.46 -8.58
C PHE A 126 -4.83 19.69 -9.81
N PHE A 127 -5.45 19.92 -10.98
CA PHE A 127 -5.21 19.11 -12.18
C PHE A 127 -3.78 19.22 -12.73
N ASP A 128 -3.16 20.40 -12.71
CA ASP A 128 -1.79 20.55 -13.21
C ASP A 128 -0.80 19.72 -12.39
N LYS A 129 -0.93 19.76 -11.06
CA LYS A 129 -0.13 18.94 -10.13
C LYS A 129 -0.42 17.44 -10.32
N SER A 130 -1.68 17.08 -10.52
CA SER A 130 -2.08 15.72 -10.83
C SER A 130 -1.40 15.21 -12.10
N ASN A 131 -1.48 15.97 -13.19
CA ASN A 131 -0.88 15.62 -14.49
C ASN A 131 0.65 15.51 -14.41
N GLN A 132 1.31 16.41 -13.67
CA GLN A 132 2.75 16.32 -13.41
C GLN A 132 3.14 15.00 -12.74
N LEU A 133 2.40 14.60 -11.70
CA LEU A 133 2.63 13.34 -10.98
C LEU A 133 2.30 12.12 -11.84
N LEU A 134 1.27 12.18 -12.69
CA LEU A 134 0.95 11.09 -13.63
C LEU A 134 2.08 10.89 -14.65
N ASN A 135 2.65 11.97 -15.17
CA ASN A 135 3.80 11.89 -16.08
C ASN A 135 5.03 11.28 -15.38
N GLN A 136 5.29 11.64 -14.13
CA GLN A 136 6.33 10.97 -13.33
C GLN A 136 6.02 9.50 -13.12
N ALA A 137 4.77 9.15 -12.79
CA ALA A 137 4.33 7.77 -12.60
C ALA A 137 4.53 6.93 -13.87
N ILE A 138 4.30 7.48 -15.07
CA ILE A 138 4.58 6.80 -16.35
C ILE A 138 6.06 6.42 -16.46
N ASN A 139 6.96 7.34 -16.09
CA ASN A 139 8.40 7.10 -16.19
C ASN A 139 8.86 5.95 -15.28
N TYR A 140 8.29 5.83 -14.08
CA TYR A 140 8.53 4.68 -13.20
C TYR A 140 7.84 3.41 -13.72
N ALA A 141 6.60 3.51 -14.17
CA ALA A 141 5.85 2.36 -14.67
C ALA A 141 6.54 1.68 -15.86
N LYS A 142 7.12 2.46 -16.78
CA LYS A 142 7.90 1.94 -17.93
C LYS A 142 9.12 1.11 -17.52
N LYS A 143 9.68 1.33 -16.32
CA LYS A 143 10.85 0.60 -15.78
C LYS A 143 10.47 -0.69 -15.05
N ILE A 144 9.18 -1.03 -14.94
CA ILE A 144 8.72 -2.28 -14.31
C ILE A 144 9.04 -3.44 -15.26
N LYS A 145 9.82 -4.42 -14.76
CA LYS A 145 10.25 -5.59 -15.54
C LYS A 145 9.10 -6.57 -15.82
N GLU A 146 8.25 -6.79 -14.83
CA GLU A 146 7.13 -7.74 -14.93
C GLU A 146 5.97 -7.13 -15.73
N ASN A 147 5.58 -7.80 -16.82
CA ASN A 147 4.73 -7.26 -17.87
C ASN A 147 3.34 -6.88 -17.35
N ASP A 148 2.65 -7.77 -16.66
CA ASP A 148 1.26 -7.56 -16.23
C ASP A 148 1.18 -6.38 -15.26
N ARG A 149 2.10 -6.31 -14.30
CA ARG A 149 2.19 -5.18 -13.37
C ARG A 149 2.60 -3.89 -14.05
N ARG A 150 3.48 -3.92 -15.05
CA ARG A 150 3.79 -2.74 -15.88
C ARG A 150 2.54 -2.23 -16.57
N TYR A 151 1.83 -3.11 -17.27
CA TYR A 151 0.66 -2.76 -18.06
C TYR A 151 -0.52 -2.35 -17.20
N SER A 152 -0.73 -3.01 -16.05
CA SER A 152 -1.72 -2.61 -15.05
C SER A 152 -1.48 -1.19 -14.52
N ASN A 153 -0.23 -0.86 -14.17
CA ASN A 153 0.11 0.50 -13.73
C ASN A 153 -0.09 1.53 -14.85
N LEU A 154 0.40 1.26 -16.06
CA LEU A 154 0.25 2.15 -17.20
C LEU A 154 -1.22 2.39 -17.56
N GLY A 155 -2.03 1.34 -17.59
CA GLY A 155 -3.47 1.43 -17.86
C GLY A 155 -4.14 2.36 -16.87
N ARG A 156 -3.92 2.12 -15.57
CA ARG A 156 -4.47 3.00 -14.53
C ARG A 156 -4.05 4.46 -14.69
N ILE A 157 -2.78 4.71 -15.01
CA ILE A 157 -2.25 6.08 -15.18
C ILE A 157 -2.89 6.77 -16.39
N TYR A 158 -3.00 6.09 -17.54
CA TYR A 158 -3.65 6.67 -18.72
C TYR A 158 -5.13 6.94 -18.49
N ARG A 159 -5.84 6.04 -17.79
CA ARG A 159 -7.23 6.29 -17.39
C ARG A 159 -7.37 7.56 -16.55
N LEU A 160 -6.47 7.77 -15.59
CA LEU A 160 -6.47 8.99 -14.76
C LEU A 160 -6.18 10.25 -15.56
N LEU A 161 -5.29 10.20 -16.57
CA LEU A 161 -5.06 11.32 -17.48
C LEU A 161 -6.33 11.70 -18.26
N GLY A 162 -7.05 10.71 -18.81
CA GLY A 162 -8.33 10.94 -19.49
C GLY A 162 -9.39 11.51 -18.56
N SER A 163 -9.49 10.98 -17.34
CA SER A 163 -10.42 11.49 -16.32
C SER A 163 -10.10 12.93 -15.92
N ASN A 164 -8.82 13.28 -15.72
CA ASN A 164 -8.46 14.66 -15.38
C ASN A 164 -8.88 15.65 -16.47
N ILE A 165 -8.70 15.32 -17.76
CA ILE A 165 -9.11 16.20 -18.86
C ILE A 165 -10.63 16.34 -18.91
N THR A 166 -11.35 15.26 -18.60
CA THR A 166 -12.81 15.26 -18.55
C THR A 166 -13.34 16.11 -17.38
N ASP A 167 -12.67 16.04 -16.22
CA ASP A 167 -13.10 16.68 -14.98
C ASP A 167 -12.61 18.14 -14.82
N ASP A 168 -11.63 18.55 -15.65
CA ASP A 168 -11.04 19.90 -15.65
C ASP A 168 -11.88 20.87 -16.48
N ASN A 169 -12.92 21.42 -15.86
CA ASN A 169 -13.80 22.42 -16.46
C ASN A 169 -13.15 23.79 -16.66
N SER A 170 -11.88 23.99 -16.25
CA SER A 170 -11.16 25.26 -16.45
C SER A 170 -10.64 25.42 -17.88
N LYS A 171 -10.60 24.34 -18.66
CA LYS A 171 -10.08 24.30 -20.04
C LYS A 171 -11.17 23.79 -20.99
N PRO A 172 -11.17 24.21 -22.27
CA PRO A 172 -12.04 23.61 -23.26
C PRO A 172 -11.82 22.10 -23.34
N ILE A 173 -12.92 21.33 -23.37
CA ILE A 173 -12.87 19.87 -23.42
C ILE A 173 -12.21 19.44 -24.73
N ASN A 174 -11.03 18.83 -24.63
CA ASN A 174 -10.34 18.21 -25.76
C ASN A 174 -10.74 16.73 -25.86
N LYS A 175 -11.82 16.45 -26.60
CA LYS A 175 -12.36 15.10 -26.78
C LYS A 175 -11.33 14.13 -27.37
N ASP A 176 -10.50 14.58 -28.30
CA ASP A 176 -9.46 13.74 -28.93
C ASP A 176 -8.43 13.27 -27.89
N SER A 177 -8.03 14.15 -26.98
CA SER A 177 -7.10 13.79 -25.90
C SER A 177 -7.74 12.82 -24.89
N ILE A 178 -9.04 13.00 -24.58
CA ILE A 178 -9.79 12.06 -23.73
C ILE A 178 -9.81 10.68 -24.39
N PHE A 179 -10.24 10.59 -25.65
CA PHE A 179 -10.28 9.33 -26.40
C PHE A 179 -8.89 8.70 -26.53
N TYR A 180 -7.86 9.49 -26.80
CA TYR A 180 -6.48 9.02 -26.87
C TYR A 180 -6.06 8.30 -25.59
N TYR A 181 -6.26 8.91 -24.42
CA TYR A 181 -5.83 8.32 -23.15
C TYR A 181 -6.67 7.12 -22.74
N HIS A 182 -7.98 7.13 -22.96
CA HIS A 182 -8.81 5.95 -22.69
C HIS A 182 -8.49 4.79 -23.62
N LYS A 183 -8.29 5.04 -24.91
CA LYS A 183 -7.85 4.02 -25.87
C LYS A 183 -6.50 3.43 -25.46
N LYS A 184 -5.53 4.29 -25.13
CA LYS A 184 -4.20 3.86 -24.68
C LYS A 184 -4.25 3.05 -23.38
N SER A 185 -5.14 3.42 -22.45
CA SER A 185 -5.41 2.64 -21.24
C SER A 185 -5.90 1.24 -21.57
N TYR A 186 -6.78 1.11 -22.56
CA TYR A 186 -7.32 -0.18 -23.01
C TYR A 186 -6.23 -1.02 -23.70
N GLU A 187 -5.55 -0.45 -24.70
CA GLU A 187 -4.48 -1.11 -25.48
C GLU A 187 -3.35 -1.67 -24.61
N VAL A 188 -2.99 -1.00 -23.49
CA VAL A 188 -1.99 -1.56 -22.57
C VAL A 188 -2.56 -2.66 -21.69
N GLN A 189 -3.82 -2.55 -21.24
CA GLN A 189 -4.44 -3.57 -20.38
C GLN A 189 -4.76 -4.86 -21.14
N GLU A 190 -5.02 -4.80 -22.45
CA GLU A 190 -5.15 -5.99 -23.30
C GLU A 190 -3.89 -6.87 -23.33
N LYS A 191 -2.73 -6.32 -22.95
CA LYS A 191 -1.46 -7.04 -22.89
C LYS A 191 -1.21 -7.75 -21.57
N ILE A 192 -2.17 -7.70 -20.63
CA ILE A 192 -2.09 -8.42 -19.36
C ILE A 192 -2.47 -9.88 -19.61
N GLU A 193 -1.55 -10.80 -19.31
CA GLU A 193 -1.71 -12.22 -19.58
C GLU A 193 -2.49 -12.95 -18.48
N ALA A 194 -2.34 -12.50 -17.23
CA ALA A 194 -3.11 -13.00 -16.10
C ALA A 194 -4.61 -12.66 -16.27
N LYS A 195 -5.38 -13.64 -16.74
CA LYS A 195 -6.84 -13.58 -16.72
C LYS A 195 -7.31 -13.59 -15.27
N THR A 196 -7.86 -12.47 -14.81
CA THR A 196 -8.59 -12.34 -13.54
C THR A 196 -9.90 -13.12 -13.58
#